data_AF-A0A1G7XLI8-F1
#
_entry.id   AF-A0A1G7XLI8-F1
#
_cell.length_a   1.000
_cell.length_b   1.000
_cell.length_c   1.000
_cell.angle_alpha   90.00
_cell.angle_beta   90.00
_cell.angle_gamma   90.00
#
_symmetry.space_group_name_H-M   'P 1'
#
loop_
_entity.id
_entity.type
_entity.pdbx_description
1 polymer ?
#
loop_
_entity_poly.entity_id
_entity_poly.type
_entity_poly.pdbx_seq_one_letter_code
_entity_poly.pdbx_strand_id
1 'polypeptide(L)' 'MKIMCCKTHVEHGLDMFVAETKSYPILTELSEQEKLSTKCDYCEEAALYLVANE' A
#
# COMPACT_ATOMS: atom_id res chain seq x y z
N MET A 1 -6.21 -0.66 -9.12
CA MET A 1 -6.46 -0.40 -7.68
C MET A 1 -5.17 0.10 -7.07
N LYS A 2 -5.21 0.96 -6.04
CA LYS A 2 -4.01 1.43 -5.35
C LYS A 2 -4.30 1.43 -3.86
N ILE A 3 -3.45 0.76 -3.07
CA ILE A 3 -3.58 0.69 -1.61
C ILE A 3 -2.32 1.24 -0.99
N MET A 4 -2.45 2.23 -0.12
CA MET A 4 -1.34 2.83 0.61
C MET A 4 -1.20 2.13 1.96
N CYS A 5 -0.03 1.56 2.24
CA CYS A 5 0.18 0.77 3.45
C CYS A 5 1.36 1.27 4.27
N CYS A 6 1.20 1.30 5.59
CA CYS A 6 2.34 1.35 6.51
C CYS A 6 3.03 -0.02 6.60
N LYS A 7 4.16 -0.09 7.31
CA LYS A 7 4.93 -1.33 7.47
C LYS A 7 4.14 -2.48 8.10
N THR A 8 3.21 -2.17 8.99
CA THR A 8 2.42 -3.18 9.72
C THR A 8 1.29 -3.75 8.88
N HIS A 9 0.71 -2.96 7.97
CA HIS A 9 -0.47 -3.35 7.18
C HIS A 9 -0.15 -3.72 5.73
N VAL A 10 1.13 -3.71 5.33
CA VAL A 10 1.54 -4.01 3.96
C VAL A 10 1.14 -5.42 3.51
N GLU A 11 1.29 -6.42 4.38
CA GLU A 11 0.90 -7.81 4.09
C GLU A 11 -0.61 -7.91 3.85
N HIS A 12 -1.40 -7.28 4.72
CA HIS A 12 -2.86 -7.25 4.57
C HIS A 12 -3.30 -6.55 3.27
N GLY A 13 -2.64 -5.43 2.92
CA GLY A 13 -2.90 -4.75 1.65
C GLY A 13 -2.58 -5.60 0.43
N LEU A 14 -1.51 -6.40 0.48
CA LEU A 14 -1.17 -7.35 -0.59
C LEU A 14 -2.25 -8.44 -0.73
N ASP A 15 -2.66 -9.06 0.38
CA ASP A 15 -3.71 -10.08 0.39
C ASP A 15 -5.04 -9.53 -0.17
N MET A 16 -5.45 -8.34 0.28
CA MET A 16 -6.68 -7.68 -0.16
C MET A 16 -6.63 -7.37 -1.67
N PHE A 17 -5.51 -6.85 -2.14
CA PHE A 17 -5.31 -6.56 -3.57
C PHE A 17 -5.46 -7.82 -4.42
N VAL A 18 -4.80 -8.93 -4.04
CA VAL A 18 -4.88 -10.19 -4.77
C VAL A 18 -6.29 -10.77 -4.73
N ALA A 19 -6.97 -10.71 -3.58
CA ALA A 19 -8.33 -11.20 -3.45
C ALA A 19 -9.31 -10.46 -4.37
N GLU A 20 -9.17 -9.13 -4.48
CA GLU A 20 -10.06 -8.29 -5.28
C GLU A 20 -9.72 -8.33 -6.78
N THR A 21 -8.44 -8.15 -7.12
CA THR A 21 -7.99 -8.00 -8.52
C THR A 21 -7.62 -9.32 -9.19
N LYS A 22 -7.48 -10.41 -8.40
CA LYS A 22 -6.99 -11.72 -8.85
C LYS A 22 -5.67 -11.65 -9.62
N SER A 23 -4.87 -10.62 -9.34
CA SER A 23 -3.63 -10.29 -10.04
C SER A 23 -2.51 -10.02 -9.03
N TYR A 24 -1.26 -10.20 -9.46
CA TYR A 24 -0.12 -9.93 -8.61
C TYR A 24 0.13 -8.42 -8.50
N PRO A 25 0.14 -7.86 -7.27
CA PRO A 25 0.54 -6.49 -7.05
C PRO A 25 2.06 -6.32 -7.16
N ILE A 26 2.45 -5.08 -7.42
CA ILE A 26 3.80 -4.55 -7.28
C ILE A 26 3.83 -3.74 -5.98
N LEU A 27 4.78 -4.06 -5.11
CA LEU A 27 5.06 -3.30 -3.91
C LEU A 27 6.10 -2.23 -4.22
N THR A 28 5.71 -0.96 -4.14
CA THR A 28 6.59 0.18 -4.40
C THR A 28 6.82 0.96 -3.11
N GLU A 29 8.07 1.20 -2.73
CA GLU A 29 8.39 2.09 -1.62
C GLU A 29 8.14 3.55 -2.00
N LEU A 30 7.45 4.28 -1.13
CA LEU A 30 7.17 5.69 -1.32
C LEU A 30 8.45 6.52 -1.10
N SER A 31 8.53 7.67 -1.76
CA SER A 31 9.58 8.66 -1.50
C SER A 31 9.30 9.40 -0.18
N GLU A 32 10.31 10.03 0.42
CA GLU A 32 10.13 10.75 1.70
C GLU A 32 9.02 11.82 1.64
N GLN A 33 8.92 12.52 0.50
CA GLN A 33 7.87 13.51 0.28
C GLN A 33 6.46 12.90 0.19
N GLU A 34 6.33 11.73 -0.43
CA GLU A 34 5.07 10.99 -0.52
C GLU A 34 4.65 10.51 0.87
N LYS A 35 5.58 9.91 1.64
CA LYS A 35 5.34 9.42 3.02
C LYS A 35 4.75 10.50 3.94
N LEU A 36 5.15 11.75 3.77
CA LEU A 36 4.65 12.89 4.56
C LEU A 36 3.20 13.27 4.21
N SER A 37 2.76 12.97 2.98
CA SER A 37 1.45 13.38 2.45
C SER A 37 0.46 12.23 2.34
N THR A 38 0.92 10.98 2.45
CA THR A 38 0.10 9.78 2.34
C THR A 38 -0.02 9.05 3.68
N LYS A 39 -1.25 8.67 4.04
CA LYS A 39 -1.54 7.83 5.20
C LYS A 39 -1.85 6.40 4.76
N CYS A 40 -1.68 5.47 5.68
CA CYS A 40 -2.13 4.10 5.49
C CYS A 40 -3.66 4.06 5.30
N ASP A 41 -4.15 3.22 4.40
CA ASP A 41 -5.59 3.04 4.18
C ASP A 41 -6.28 2.33 5.37
N TYR A 42 -5.49 1.65 6.21
CA TYR A 42 -5.99 0.83 7.32
C TYR A 42 -5.79 1.48 8.70
N CYS A 43 -4.98 2.54 8.81
CA CYS A 43 -4.73 3.23 10.07
C CYS A 43 -4.23 4.67 9.85
N GLU A 44 -4.05 5.44 10.92
CA GLU A 44 -3.66 6.85 10.80
C GLU A 44 -2.14 7.08 10.62
N GLU A 45 -1.34 6.02 10.58
CA GLU A 45 0.11 6.12 10.37
C GLU A 45 0.46 6.52 8.93
N ALA A 46 1.67 7.04 8.75
CA ALA A 46 2.20 7.34 7.42
C ALA A 46 2.30 6.07 6.57
N ALA A 47 1.84 6.14 5.32
CA ALA A 47 2.09 5.07 4.37
C ALA A 47 3.56 5.07 3.95
N LEU A 48 4.11 3.88 3.82
CA LEU A 48 5.50 3.65 3.40
C LEU A 48 5.56 2.95 2.05
N TYR A 49 4.49 2.22 1.70
CA TYR A 49 4.41 1.39 0.52
C TYR A 49 3.12 1.65 -0.24
N LEU A 50 3.21 1.57 -1.57
CA LEU A 50 2.09 1.50 -2.49
C LEU A 50 1.98 0.08 -3.02
N VAL A 51 0.80 -0.51 -2.85
CA VAL A 51 0.39 -1.79 -3.44
C VAL A 51 -0.51 -1.50 -4.64
N ALA A 52 -0.03 -1.78 -5.85
CA ALA A 52 -0.77 -1.56 -7.09
C ALA A 52 -0.32 -2.51 -8.19
N ASN A 53 -1.14 -2.73 -9.22
CA ASN A 53 -0.68 -3.22 -10.52
C ASN A 53 -0.55 -2.02 -11.48
N GLU A 54 0.40 -2.09 -12.42
CA GLU A 54 0.73 -1.10 -13.48
C GLU A 54 -0.07 0.23 -13.50
#